data_AF-A0A845X751-F1
#
_entry.id   AF-A0A845X751-F1
#
_cell.length_a   1.000
_cell.length_b   1.000
_cell.length_c   1.000
_cell.angle_alpha   90.00
_cell.angle_beta   90.00
_cell.angle_gamma   90.00
#
_symmetry.space_group_name_H-M   'P 1'
#
loop_
_entity.id
_entity.type
_entity.pdbx_description
1 polymer ?
#
loop_
_entity_poly.entity_id
_entity_poly.type
_entity_poly.pdbx_seq_one_letter_code
_entity_poly.pdbx_strand_id
1 'polypeptide(L)'
;MKQELQHLLYDLCLDWGFCIQPEDAEKIYRQTTLTADEFALAVVKFEGMNPEYDHKWVRKIAAKFRERFGNSKISKSTFAEHT
;
A
#
# COMPACT_ATOMS: atom_id res chain seq x y z
N MET A 1 -5.93 9.00 5.34
CA MET A 1 -5.12 8.26 4.34
C MET A 1 -3.79 7.77 4.92
N LYS A 2 -2.88 8.63 5.40
CA LYS A 2 -1.56 8.19 5.92
C LYS A 2 -1.68 7.13 7.03
N GLN A 3 -2.48 7.40 8.06
CA GLN A 3 -2.69 6.46 9.17
C GLN A 3 -3.23 5.09 8.70
N GLU A 4 -4.20 5.08 7.78
CA GLU A 4 -4.71 3.82 7.23
C GLU A 4 -3.70 3.05 6.39
N LEU A 5 -2.86 3.75 5.63
CA LEU A 5 -1.77 3.12 4.90
C LEU A 5 -0.69 2.60 5.84
N GLN A 6 -0.40 3.29 6.95
CA GLN A 6 0.51 2.80 7.99
C GLN A 6 -0.01 1.49 8.61
N HIS A 7 -1.29 1.42 8.93
CA HIS A 7 -1.90 0.18 9.43
C HIS A 7 -1.81 -0.94 8.39
N LEU A 8 -2.09 -0.66 7.11
CA LEU A 8 -1.96 -1.67 6.06
C LEU A 8 -0.52 -2.17 5.90
N LEU A 9 0.48 -1.27 5.89
CA LEU A 9 1.88 -1.69 5.81
C LEU A 9 2.33 -2.48 7.05
N TYR A 10 1.81 -2.13 8.22
CA TYR A 10 2.03 -2.89 9.44
C TYR A 10 1.47 -4.32 9.33
N ASP A 11 0.23 -4.46 8.87
CA ASP A 11 -0.40 -5.77 8.64
C ASP A 11 0.41 -6.60 7.64
N LEU A 12 0.88 -6.00 6.55
CA LEU A 12 1.70 -6.69 5.54
C LEU A 12 3.07 -7.14 6.08
N CYS A 13 3.70 -6.35 6.95
CA CYS A 13 4.94 -6.72 7.61
C CYS A 13 4.73 -7.90 8.57
N LEU A 14 3.66 -7.89 9.37
CA LEU A 14 3.36 -8.98 10.30
C LEU A 14 2.94 -10.27 9.59
N ASP A 15 2.02 -10.17 8.64
CA ASP A 15 1.42 -11.35 8.02
C ASP A 15 2.35 -11.98 6.98
N TRP A 16 3.04 -11.14 6.18
CA TRP A 16 3.76 -11.58 4.98
C TRP A 16 5.24 -11.17 4.95
N GLY A 17 5.74 -10.48 5.97
CA GLY A 17 7.15 -10.08 6.06
C GLY A 17 7.54 -8.86 5.21
N PHE A 18 6.58 -8.14 4.62
CA PHE A 18 6.85 -6.93 3.82
C PHE A 18 7.07 -5.71 4.74
N CYS A 19 8.27 -5.58 5.28
CA CYS A 19 8.61 -4.58 6.29
C CYS A 19 9.30 -3.37 5.65
N ILE A 20 8.48 -2.50 5.04
CA ILE A 20 8.93 -1.31 4.33
C ILE A 20 9.56 -0.30 5.29
N GLN A 21 10.76 0.18 4.95
CA GLN A 21 11.46 1.18 5.76
C GLN A 21 10.67 2.50 5.84
N PRO A 22 10.74 3.24 6.95
CA PRO A 22 9.97 4.47 7.15
C PRO A 22 10.13 5.50 6.03
N GLU A 23 11.35 5.63 5.47
CA GLU A 23 11.68 6.59 4.42
C GLU A 23 11.00 6.24 3.09
N ASP A 24 10.86 4.95 2.79
CA ASP A 24 10.18 4.45 1.60
C ASP A 24 8.67 4.48 1.76
N ALA A 25 8.18 4.14 2.96
CA ALA A 25 6.76 4.25 3.29
C ALA A 25 6.25 5.70 3.15
N GLU A 26 7.07 6.70 3.52
CA GLU A 26 6.74 8.11 3.33
C GLU A 26 6.53 8.49 1.86
N LYS A 27 7.22 7.83 0.91
CA LYS A 27 7.00 8.03 -0.53
C LYS A 27 5.60 7.57 -0.96
N ILE A 28 5.08 6.50 -0.34
CA ILE A 28 3.71 6.01 -0.58
C ILE A 28 2.69 7.02 -0.01
N TYR A 29 2.91 7.52 1.22
CA TYR A 29 1.95 8.41 1.91
C TYR A 29 1.81 9.80 1.27
N ARG A 30 2.83 10.26 0.55
CA ARG A 30 2.82 11.57 -0.10
C ARG A 30 1.84 11.64 -1.27
N GLN A 31 1.48 10.51 -1.88
CA GLN A 31 0.54 10.48 -3.00
C GLN A 31 -0.84 11.01 -2.60
N THR A 32 -1.43 11.85 -3.46
CA THR A 32 -2.78 12.43 -3.25
C THR A 32 -3.88 11.44 -3.60
N THR A 33 -3.60 10.55 -4.54
CA THR A 33 -4.43 9.42 -4.93
C THR A 33 -3.55 8.19 -5.04
N LEU A 34 -4.08 7.04 -4.69
CA LEU A 34 -3.35 5.78 -4.76
C LEU A 34 -4.31 4.66 -5.15
N THR A 35 -3.98 3.94 -6.21
CA THR A 35 -4.69 2.71 -6.60
C THR A 35 -4.12 1.49 -5.90
N ALA A 36 -4.91 0.42 -5.83
CA ALA A 36 -4.48 -0.86 -5.28
C ALA A 36 -3.24 -1.40 -5.99
N ASP A 37 -3.15 -1.22 -7.31
CA ASP A 37 -2.05 -1.72 -8.11
C ASP A 37 -0.79 -0.84 -7.93
N GLU A 38 -0.92 0.49 -7.92
CA GLU A 38 0.20 1.39 -7.61
C GLU A 38 0.79 1.13 -6.22
N PHE A 39 -0.09 0.92 -5.23
CA PHE A 39 0.34 0.55 -3.87
C PHE A 39 1.10 -0.78 -3.87
N ALA A 40 0.54 -1.81 -4.50
CA ALA A 40 1.17 -3.12 -4.53
C ALA A 40 2.52 -3.13 -5.26
N LEU A 41 2.63 -2.43 -6.39
CA LEU A 41 3.89 -2.26 -7.12
C LEU A 41 4.93 -1.54 -6.26
N ALA A 42 4.53 -0.49 -5.54
CA ALA A 42 5.42 0.25 -4.65
C ALA A 42 5.93 -0.63 -3.50
N VAL A 43 5.04 -1.36 -2.82
CA VAL A 43 5.41 -2.27 -1.71
C VAL A 43 6.39 -3.33 -2.18
N VAL A 44 6.10 -4.04 -3.27
CA VAL A 44 6.99 -5.07 -3.82
C VAL A 44 8.35 -4.48 -4.19
N LYS A 45 8.36 -3.31 -4.82
CA LYS A 45 9.60 -2.62 -5.17
C LYS A 45 10.43 -2.19 -3.96
N PHE A 46 9.80 -1.61 -2.93
CA PHE A 46 10.50 -1.13 -1.75
C PHE A 46 11.00 -2.25 -0.83
N GLU A 47 10.41 -3.45 -0.91
CA GLU A 47 10.96 -4.66 -0.29
C GLU A 47 12.23 -5.17 -1.00
N GLY A 48 12.61 -4.58 -2.14
CA GLY A 48 13.77 -5.00 -2.94
C GLY A 48 13.46 -6.13 -3.93
N MET A 49 12.18 -6.43 -4.17
CA MET A 49 11.72 -7.41 -5.14
C MET A 49 11.44 -6.75 -6.51
N ASN A 50 11.26 -7.55 -7.57
CA ASN A 50 10.94 -7.02 -8.90
C ASN A 50 9.47 -7.28 -9.25
N PRO A 51 8.62 -6.24 -9.33
CA PRO A 51 7.20 -6.38 -9.64
C PRO A 51 6.89 -7.04 -11.00
N GLU A 52 7.83 -7.00 -11.96
CA GLU A 52 7.71 -7.66 -13.26
C GLU A 52 7.86 -9.19 -13.18
N TYR A 53 8.49 -9.72 -12.14
CA TYR A 53 8.64 -11.17 -11.92
C TYR A 53 7.78 -11.66 -10.76
N ASP A 54 7.50 -10.78 -9.78
CA ASP A 54 6.77 -11.08 -8.55
C ASP A 54 5.26 -10.78 -8.66
N HIS A 55 4.67 -11.03 -9.82
CA HIS A 55 3.25 -10.75 -10.11
C HIS A 55 2.27 -11.36 -9.08
N LYS A 56 2.62 -12.50 -8.49
CA LYS A 56 1.81 -13.13 -7.44
C LYS A 56 1.69 -12.22 -6.21
N TRP A 57 2.79 -11.61 -5.78
CA TRP A 57 2.79 -10.69 -4.65
C TRP A 57 2.06 -9.41 -4.95
N VAL A 58 2.28 -8.84 -6.15
CA VAL A 58 1.53 -7.67 -6.61
C VAL A 58 0.02 -7.91 -6.54
N ARG A 59 -0.46 -9.05 -7.05
CA ARG A 59 -1.89 -9.41 -7.00
C ARG A 59 -2.41 -9.58 -5.57
N LYS A 60 -1.66 -10.26 -4.69
CA LYS A 60 -2.05 -10.50 -3.29
C LYS A 60 -2.14 -9.19 -2.50
N ILE A 61 -1.15 -8.32 -2.64
CA ILE A 61 -1.10 -7.03 -1.93
C ILE A 61 -2.21 -6.10 -2.45
N ALA A 62 -2.44 -6.05 -3.77
CA ALA A 62 -3.54 -5.29 -4.34
C ALA A 62 -4.91 -5.81 -3.84
N ALA A 63 -5.08 -7.12 -3.67
CA ALA A 63 -6.29 -7.69 -3.08
C ALA A 63 -6.46 -7.28 -1.61
N LYS A 64 -5.39 -7.31 -0.79
CA LYS A 64 -5.43 -6.87 0.61
C LYS A 64 -5.79 -5.39 0.75
N PHE A 65 -5.25 -4.56 -0.15
CA PHE A 65 -5.64 -3.16 -0.24
C PHE A 65 -7.15 -3.00 -0.48
N ARG A 66 -7.70 -3.71 -1.47
CA ARG A 66 -9.13 -3.65 -1.79
C ARG A 66 -10.00 -4.18 -0.64
N GLU A 67 -9.56 -5.24 0.04
CA GLU A 67 -10.22 -5.78 1.23
C GLU A 67 -10.34 -4.71 2.34
N ARG A 68 -9.26 -3.97 2.60
CA ARG A 68 -9.23 -2.94 3.65
C ARG A 68 -10.05 -1.71 3.30
N PHE A 69 -9.94 -1.22 2.07
CA PHE A 69 -10.52 0.07 1.67
C PHE A 69 -11.88 -0.03 0.97
N GLY A 70 -12.33 -1.24 0.64
CA GLY A 70 -13.54 -1.49 -0.14
C GLY A 70 -13.49 -0.95 -1.58
N ASN A 71 -12.34 -0.39 -2.02
CA ASN A 71 -12.18 0.32 -3.28
C ASN A 71 -10.84 0.00 -3.92
N SER A 72 -10.79 0.08 -5.26
CA SER A 72 -9.53 -0.06 -6.02
C SER A 72 -8.69 1.22 -6.06
N LYS A 73 -9.21 2.33 -5.52
CA LYS A 73 -8.55 3.64 -5.48
C LYS A 73 -8.98 4.38 -4.23
N ILE A 74 -8.03 5.03 -3.58
CA ILE A 74 -8.26 5.96 -2.48
C ILE A 74 -7.68 7.34 -2.82
N SER A 75 -8.25 8.39 -2.24
CA SER A 75 -7.69 9.74 -2.31
C SER A 75 -7.60 10.36 -0.93
N LYS A 76 -6.70 11.33 -0.73
CA LYS A 76 -6.63 12.08 0.54
C LYS A 76 -7.98 12.73 0.89
N SER A 77 -8.73 13.21 -0.10
CA SER A 77 -10.05 13.81 0.09
C SER A 77 -11.06 12.84 0.71
N THR A 78 -11.06 11.56 0.34
CA THR A 78 -11.91 10.52 0.94
C THR A 78 -11.69 10.34 2.44
N PHE A 79 -10.54 10.78 2.97
CA PHE A 79 -10.20 10.65 4.40
C PHE A 79 -10.08 12.00 5.11
N ALA A 80 -10.39 13.11 4.42
CA ALA A 80 -10.31 14.46 4.98
C ALA A 80 -11.64 14.93 5.58
N GLU A 81 -12.71 14.14 5.50
CA GLU A 81 -14.07 14.52 5.95
C GLU A 81 -14.30 14.45 7.48
N HIS A 82 -13.25 14.19 8.28
CA HIS A 82 -13.37 14.08 9.74
C HIS A 82 -12.27 14.84 10.49
N THR A 83 -12.07 16.13 10.19
CA THR A 83 -11.31 17.03 11.08
C THR A 83 -12.14 18.26 11.43
#